data_AF-A0A2Z4HIB9-F1
#
_entry.id   AF-A0A2Z4HIB9-F1
#
_cell.length_a   1.000
_cell.length_b   1.000
_cell.length_c   1.000
_cell.angle_alpha   90.00
_cell.angle_beta   90.00
_cell.angle_gamma   90.00
#
_symmetry.space_group_name_H-M   'P 1'
#
loop_
_entity.id
_entity.type
_entity.pdbx_description
1 polymer ?
#
loop_
_entity_poly.entity_id
_entity_poly.type
_entity_poly.pdbx_seq_one_letter_code
_entity_poly.pdbx_strand_id
1 'polypeptide(L)'
;MWPLYFLFNKILNVDGGEEDVDAVEGEGSFCELSGAASGGKRPNATLALSHFVNVPHIKQLHYWDCGLACVLMALNTLGISNCSIPTLADLCCTTSIWTVDLAYLLQKFSVTFSYYTV
;
A
#
# COMPACT_ATOMS: atom_id res chain seq x y z
N MET A 1 -2.10 -11.24 -25.94
CA MET A 1 -3.45 -10.62 -25.97
C MET A 1 -3.69 -9.84 -24.68
N TRP A 2 -3.12 -8.64 -24.52
CA TRP A 2 -3.45 -7.81 -23.36
C TRP A 2 -3.28 -6.29 -23.61
N PRO A 3 -4.16 -5.63 -24.41
CA PRO A 3 -4.15 -4.18 -24.51
C PRO A 3 -5.20 -3.47 -23.63
N LEU A 4 -6.10 -4.21 -22.95
CA LEU A 4 -7.28 -3.58 -22.34
C LEU A 4 -7.12 -3.20 -20.86
N TYR A 5 -6.13 -3.74 -20.14
CA TYR A 5 -6.02 -3.48 -18.69
C TYR A 5 -5.68 -2.02 -18.36
N PHE A 6 -4.93 -1.35 -19.25
CA PHE A 6 -4.59 0.07 -19.08
C PHE A 6 -5.77 1.02 -19.28
N LEU A 7 -6.83 0.61 -20.00
CA LEU A 7 -8.00 1.46 -20.25
C LEU A 7 -9.00 1.47 -19.09
N PHE A 8 -9.08 0.39 -18.29
CA PHE A 8 -10.08 0.30 -17.23
C PHE A 8 -9.76 1.14 -15.98
N ASN A 9 -8.48 1.41 -15.68
CA ASN A 9 -8.12 2.29 -14.55
C ASN A 9 -8.51 3.76 -14.77
N LYS A 10 -8.81 4.17 -16.02
CA LYS A 10 -9.16 5.56 -16.33
C LYS A 10 -10.67 5.80 -16.42
N ILE A 11 -11.47 4.75 -16.60
CA ILE A 11 -12.93 4.86 -16.82
C ILE A 11 -13.70 4.78 -15.49
N LEU A 12 -13.19 4.08 -14.48
CA LEU A 12 -13.86 4.00 -13.16
C LEU A 12 -13.64 5.22 -12.25
N ASN A 13 -12.82 6.20 -12.68
CA ASN A 13 -12.52 7.40 -11.90
C ASN A 13 -13.19 8.67 -12.46
N VAL A 14 -14.13 8.52 -13.40
CA VAL A 14 -14.89 9.63 -13.99
C VAL A 14 -16.36 9.21 -14.06
N ASP A 15 -17.05 9.24 -12.92
CA ASP A 15 -18.43 9.69 -12.88
C ASP A 15 -18.81 10.12 -11.46
N GLY A 16 -19.41 11.30 -11.36
CA GLY A 16 -19.65 12.06 -10.15
C GLY A 16 -19.75 13.53 -10.48
N GLY A 17 -20.63 13.84 -11.45
CA GLY A 17 -20.89 15.18 -11.96
C GLY A 17 -21.54 16.12 -10.94
N GLU A 18 -21.38 17.40 -11.25
CA GLU A 18 -21.72 18.59 -10.48
C GLU A 18 -23.23 18.90 -10.49
N GLU A 19 -23.75 19.35 -9.35
CA GLU A 19 -24.96 20.19 -9.26
C GLU A 19 -24.70 21.31 -8.23
N ASP A 20 -24.63 22.57 -8.70
CA ASP A 20 -24.81 23.79 -7.90
C ASP A 20 -26.26 23.80 -7.33
N VAL A 21 -26.62 24.30 -6.15
CA VAL A 21 -26.53 25.68 -5.62
C VAL A 21 -26.83 25.68 -4.10
N ASP A 22 -26.32 26.72 -3.43
CA ASP A 22 -26.75 27.38 -2.18
C ASP A 22 -25.98 27.13 -0.88
N ALA A 23 -25.49 28.25 -0.35
CA ALA A 23 -24.61 28.43 0.79
C ALA A 23 -25.30 28.16 2.13
N VAL A 24 -24.65 27.36 3.00
CA VAL A 24 -24.73 27.46 4.46
C VAL A 24 -23.40 27.01 5.05
N GLU A 25 -22.80 27.87 5.88
CA GLU A 25 -21.63 27.60 6.71
C GLU A 25 -21.88 26.42 7.67
N GLY A 26 -20.90 25.52 7.80
CA GLY A 26 -20.99 24.39 8.73
C GLY A 26 -19.68 23.64 8.82
N GLU A 27 -18.83 24.09 9.74
CA GLU A 27 -17.48 23.56 9.94
C GLU A 27 -17.49 22.10 10.38
N GLY A 28 -16.58 21.34 9.76
CA GLY A 28 -16.35 19.93 10.04
C GLY A 28 -15.88 19.70 11.46
N SER A 29 -16.54 18.76 12.13
CA SER A 29 -16.15 18.18 13.41
C SER A 29 -14.80 17.49 13.28
N PHE A 30 -13.75 18.20 13.65
CA PHE A 30 -12.48 17.63 14.10
C PHE A 30 -12.36 17.97 15.58
N CYS A 31 -12.21 16.95 16.43
CA CYS A 31 -12.05 17.16 17.87
C CYS A 31 -10.73 17.87 18.15
N GLU A 32 -10.80 19.19 18.32
CA GLU A 32 -9.77 19.99 18.95
C GLU A 32 -9.61 19.56 20.42
N LEU A 33 -8.42 19.05 20.77
CA LEU A 33 -8.00 19.05 22.17
C LEU A 33 -7.28 20.37 22.43
N SER A 34 -8.03 21.31 23.02
CA SER A 34 -7.55 22.63 23.40
C SER A 34 -6.45 22.53 24.46
N GLY A 35 -5.38 23.30 24.24
CA GLY A 35 -4.34 23.55 25.23
C GLY A 35 -3.62 24.86 24.91
N ALA A 36 -4.31 25.99 25.09
CA ALA A 36 -3.72 27.31 24.98
C ALA A 36 -2.76 27.58 26.15
N ALA A 37 -1.49 27.77 25.84
CA ALA A 37 -0.58 28.56 26.66
C ALA A 37 0.41 29.30 25.75
N SER A 38 0.16 30.61 25.64
CA SER A 38 1.11 31.61 25.15
C SER A 38 2.45 31.48 25.88
N GLY A 39 3.54 31.40 25.12
CA GLY A 39 4.90 31.40 25.65
C GLY A 39 5.89 30.79 24.66
N GLY A 40 6.55 31.65 23.88
CA GLY A 40 7.50 31.25 22.85
C GLY A 40 8.55 30.24 23.35
N LYS A 41 8.43 29.00 22.86
CA LYS A 41 9.51 28.02 22.84
C LYS A 41 9.43 27.32 21.49
N ARG A 42 10.56 27.31 20.79
CA ARG A 42 10.77 26.56 19.54
C ARG A 42 10.07 25.19 19.65
N PRO A 43 9.28 24.75 18.67
CA PRO A 43 8.80 23.37 18.69
C PRO A 43 10.04 22.50 18.69
N ASN A 44 10.24 21.77 19.80
CA ASN A 44 11.21 20.69 19.86
C ASN A 44 10.93 19.82 18.65
N ALA A 45 11.95 19.62 17.81
CA ALA A 45 11.86 18.73 16.66
C ALA A 45 11.27 17.41 17.16
N THR A 46 9.99 17.16 16.85
CA THR A 46 9.32 15.92 17.20
C THR A 46 10.06 14.85 16.41
N LEU A 47 11.01 14.19 17.07
CA LEU A 47 11.75 13.08 16.49
C LEU A 47 10.72 12.13 15.91
N ALA A 48 10.83 11.83 14.61
CA ALA A 48 9.90 10.98 13.92
C ALA A 48 9.74 9.67 14.70
N LEU A 49 8.57 9.46 15.30
CA LEU A 49 8.29 8.25 16.05
C LEU A 49 8.25 7.13 15.02
N SER A 50 9.15 6.15 15.13
CA SER A 50 9.12 4.97 14.26
C SER A 50 7.82 4.20 14.50
N HIS A 51 6.97 4.11 13.47
CA HIS A 51 5.77 3.30 13.51
C HIS A 51 6.12 1.85 13.18
N PHE A 52 5.86 0.92 14.10
CA PHE A 52 6.05 -0.51 13.87
C PHE A 52 4.74 -1.14 13.42
N VAL A 53 4.77 -1.77 12.25
CA VAL A 53 3.66 -2.61 11.77
C VAL A 53 3.91 -4.03 12.22
N ASN A 54 2.90 -4.67 12.83
CA ASN A 54 2.98 -6.10 13.13
C ASN A 54 2.84 -6.89 11.82
N VAL A 55 3.92 -7.56 11.41
CA VAL A 55 3.98 -8.33 10.16
C VAL A 55 4.13 -9.81 10.51
N PRO A 56 3.27 -10.71 10.01
CA PRO A 56 3.41 -12.14 10.28
C PRO A 56 4.69 -12.66 9.63
N HIS A 57 5.52 -13.36 10.40
CA HIS A 57 6.74 -13.94 9.86
C HIS A 57 6.46 -15.25 9.12
N ILE A 58 6.92 -15.36 7.87
CA ILE A 58 6.72 -16.54 7.03
C ILE A 58 8.09 -17.08 6.63
N LYS A 59 8.29 -18.39 6.83
CA LYS A 59 9.52 -19.06 6.41
C LYS A 59 9.48 -19.36 4.92
N GLN A 60 10.56 -19.04 4.23
CA GLN A 60 10.82 -19.47 2.87
C GLN A 60 10.87 -21.02 2.80
N LEU A 61 10.51 -21.63 1.67
CA LEU A 61 10.47 -23.09 1.50
C LEU A 61 11.71 -23.61 0.75
N HIS A 62 12.35 -22.76 -0.05
CA HIS A 62 13.51 -23.08 -0.87
C HIS A 62 14.61 -22.03 -0.71
N TYR A 63 15.80 -22.25 -1.28
CA TYR A 63 16.88 -21.26 -1.17
C TYR A 63 16.64 -19.98 -2.00
N TRP A 64 15.70 -20.04 -2.94
CA TRP A 64 15.47 -19.01 -3.96
C TRP A 64 14.18 -18.20 -3.77
N ASP A 65 13.30 -18.60 -2.85
CA ASP A 65 11.94 -18.05 -2.71
C ASP A 65 11.79 -17.04 -1.55
N CYS A 66 12.90 -16.54 -1.01
CA CYS A 66 12.87 -15.56 0.08
C CYS A 66 12.07 -14.30 -0.29
N GLY A 67 12.13 -13.85 -1.55
CA GLY A 67 11.32 -12.74 -2.05
C GLY A 67 9.82 -13.05 -2.06
N LEU A 68 9.43 -14.30 -2.37
CA LEU A 68 8.03 -14.73 -2.34
C LEU A 68 7.49 -14.76 -0.91
N ALA A 69 8.30 -15.24 0.04
CA ALA A 69 7.95 -15.18 1.45
C ALA A 69 7.73 -13.72 1.90
N CYS A 70 8.62 -12.79 1.52
CA CYS A 70 8.47 -11.36 1.81
C CYS A 70 7.18 -10.76 1.24
N VAL A 71 6.84 -11.07 -0.02
CA VAL A 71 5.57 -10.62 -0.60
C VAL A 71 4.39 -11.20 0.15
N LEU A 72 4.40 -12.48 0.50
CA LEU A 72 3.31 -13.10 1.27
C LEU A 72 3.14 -12.47 2.66
N MET A 73 4.24 -12.09 3.32
CA MET A 73 4.19 -11.35 4.59
C MET A 73 3.49 -9.99 4.41
N ALA A 74 3.83 -9.24 3.35
CA ALA A 74 3.21 -7.97 3.04
C ALA A 74 1.71 -8.14 2.69
N LEU A 75 1.37 -9.10 1.84
CA LEU A 75 -0.02 -9.40 1.45
C LEU A 75 -0.87 -9.77 2.67
N ASN A 76 -0.38 -10.64 3.55
CA ASN A 76 -1.09 -10.99 4.79
C ASN A 76 -1.27 -9.78 5.71
N THR A 77 -0.29 -8.88 5.78
CA THR A 77 -0.39 -7.63 6.55
C THR A 77 -1.48 -6.71 5.99
N LEU A 78 -1.71 -6.75 4.67
CA LEU A 78 -2.77 -6.00 3.99
C LEU A 78 -4.14 -6.73 3.99
N GLY A 79 -4.25 -7.90 4.64
CA GLY A 79 -5.48 -8.69 4.68
C GLY A 79 -5.70 -9.61 3.47
N ILE A 80 -4.72 -9.72 2.56
CA ILE A 80 -4.76 -10.58 1.37
C ILE A 80 -4.14 -11.93 1.72
N SER A 81 -4.97 -12.90 2.13
CA SER A 81 -4.52 -14.20 2.67
C SER A 81 -4.89 -15.42 1.81
N ASN A 82 -5.43 -15.21 0.63
CA ASN A 82 -5.86 -16.27 -0.31
C ASN A 82 -4.73 -16.80 -1.21
N CYS A 83 -3.47 -16.71 -0.79
CA CYS A 83 -2.32 -17.18 -1.57
C CYS A 83 -1.26 -17.85 -0.68
N SER A 84 -0.37 -18.61 -1.32
CA SER A 84 0.70 -19.37 -0.67
C SER A 84 2.00 -19.21 -1.47
N ILE A 85 3.16 -19.55 -0.88
CA ILE A 85 4.45 -19.49 -1.60
C ILE A 85 4.42 -20.28 -2.92
N PRO A 86 3.91 -21.53 -2.98
CA PRO A 86 3.75 -22.24 -4.26
C PRO A 86 2.89 -21.48 -5.27
N THR A 87 1.76 -20.91 -4.83
CA THR A 87 0.91 -20.11 -5.72
C THR A 87 1.63 -18.88 -6.26
N LEU A 88 2.42 -18.20 -5.43
CA LEU A 88 3.23 -17.05 -5.89
C LEU A 88 4.35 -17.48 -6.84
N ALA A 89 4.96 -18.65 -6.61
CA ALA A 89 5.96 -19.22 -7.49
C ALA A 89 5.38 -19.56 -8.88
N ASP A 90 4.20 -20.19 -8.90
CA ASP A 90 3.48 -20.51 -10.14
C ASP A 90 3.12 -19.25 -10.94
N LEU A 91 2.87 -18.14 -10.26
CA LEU A 91 2.61 -16.85 -10.91
C LEU A 91 3.84 -16.25 -11.58
N CYS A 92 5.02 -16.45 -11.00
CA CYS A 92 6.28 -15.92 -11.54
C CYS A 92 6.96 -16.87 -12.54
N CYS A 93 6.63 -18.16 -12.53
CA CYS A 93 7.21 -19.18 -13.43
C CYS A 93 8.76 -19.22 -13.41
N THR A 94 9.38 -18.94 -12.26
CA THR A 94 10.84 -18.89 -12.10
C THR A 94 11.26 -19.48 -10.74
N THR A 95 12.48 -19.99 -10.69
CA THR A 95 13.17 -20.42 -9.46
C THR A 95 14.33 -19.48 -9.11
N SER A 96 14.30 -18.27 -9.66
CA SER A 96 15.23 -17.19 -9.37
C SER A 96 14.39 -15.92 -9.28
N ILE A 97 14.12 -15.48 -8.05
CA ILE A 97 13.22 -14.36 -7.78
C ILE A 97 14.03 -13.08 -7.69
N TRP A 98 13.64 -12.10 -8.50
CA TRP A 98 14.22 -10.78 -8.58
C TRP A 98 13.21 -9.72 -8.16
N THR A 99 13.69 -8.51 -7.89
CA THR A 99 12.85 -7.41 -7.42
C THR A 99 11.74 -7.02 -8.42
N VAL A 100 11.95 -7.27 -9.73
CA VAL A 100 10.93 -7.10 -10.75
C VAL A 100 9.77 -8.11 -10.62
N ASP A 101 10.04 -9.34 -10.18
CA ASP A 101 9.02 -10.36 -9.94
C ASP A 101 8.14 -9.96 -8.75
N LEU A 102 8.74 -9.36 -7.73
CA LEU A 102 8.00 -8.87 -6.56
C LEU A 102 7.06 -7.72 -6.94
N ALA A 103 7.55 -6.78 -7.77
CA ALA A 103 6.72 -5.70 -8.31
C ALA A 103 5.56 -6.26 -9.15
N TYR A 104 5.81 -7.28 -9.98
CA TYR A 104 4.77 -7.97 -10.74
C TYR A 104 3.70 -8.57 -9.82
N LEU A 105 4.10 -9.25 -8.75
CA LEU A 105 3.15 -9.83 -7.79
C LEU A 105 2.33 -8.74 -7.10
N LEU A 106 2.94 -7.69 -6.57
CA LEU A 106 2.23 -6.59 -5.92
C LEU A 106 1.21 -5.93 -6.87
N GLN A 107 1.59 -5.71 -8.14
CA GLN A 107 0.68 -5.23 -9.17
C GLN A 107 -0.48 -6.20 -9.43
N LYS A 108 -0.22 -7.52 -9.45
CA LYS A 108 -1.23 -8.56 -9.69
C LYS A 108 -2.26 -8.67 -8.57
N PHE A 109 -1.87 -8.36 -7.35
CA PHE A 109 -2.75 -8.28 -6.17
C PHE A 109 -3.34 -6.88 -5.96
N SER A 110 -3.20 -5.97 -6.92
CA SER A 110 -3.72 -4.59 -6.86
C SER A 110 -3.22 -3.80 -5.64
N VAL A 111 -2.00 -4.10 -5.16
CA VAL A 111 -1.33 -3.32 -4.12
C VAL A 111 -0.72 -2.09 -4.77
N THR A 112 -0.96 -0.91 -4.20
CA THR A 112 -0.28 0.32 -4.62
C THR A 112 1.15 0.32 -4.09
N PHE A 113 2.14 0.46 -4.98
CA PHE A 113 3.57 0.50 -4.61
C PHE A 113 4.35 1.47 -5.50
N SER A 114 5.59 1.76 -5.10
CA SER A 114 6.59 2.43 -5.94
C SER A 114 7.83 1.55 -6.05
N TYR A 115 8.39 1.46 -7.25
CA TYR A 115 9.58 0.65 -7.54
C TYR A 115 10.73 1.57 -7.95
N TYR A 116 11.82 1.51 -7.19
CA TYR A 116 13.00 2.34 -7.41
C TYR A 116 14.17 1.45 -7.81
N THR A 117 14.92 1.89 -8.82
CA THR A 117 16.19 1.27 -9.23
C THR A 117 17.33 2.26 -9.04
N VAL A 118 18.54 1.75 -8.88
CA VAL A 118 19.78 2.56 -8.85
C VAL A 118 20.13 3.10 -10.23
#